data_AF-E3ZN18-F1
#
_entry.id   AF-E3ZN18-F1
#
_cell.length_a   1.000
_cell.length_b   1.000
_cell.length_c   1.000
_cell.angle_alpha   90.00
_cell.angle_beta   90.00
_cell.angle_gamma   90.00
#
_symmetry.space_group_name_H-M   'P 1'
#
loop_
_entity.id
_entity.type
_entity.pdbx_description
1 polymer ?
#
loop_
_entity_poly.entity_id
_entity_poly.type
_entity_poly.pdbx_seq_one_letter_code
_entity_poly.pdbx_strand_id
1 'polypeptide(L)' 'MRPLISICMIVKNEAHILRQSLASFRKFTEEIIIL' A
#
# COMPACT_ATOMS: atom_id res chain seq x y z
N MET A 1 6.70 22.60 0.56
CA MET A 1 5.95 21.46 1.16
C MET A 1 6.13 20.25 0.26
N ARG A 2 6.30 19.04 0.80
CA ARG A 2 6.22 17.81 0.01
C ARG A 2 4.76 17.34 -0.01
N PRO A 3 4.22 16.88 -1.15
CA PRO A 3 2.88 16.32 -1.20
C PRO A 3 2.82 15.02 -0.39
N LEU A 4 1.68 14.77 0.24
CA LEU A 4 1.38 13.48 0.87
C LEU A 4 0.83 12.53 -0.20
N ILE A 5 1.19 11.27 -0.11
CA ILE A 5 0.83 10.21 -1.05
C ILE A 5 0.05 9.14 -0.29
N SER A 6 -1.18 8.87 -0.73
CA SER A 6 -1.98 7.73 -0.29
C SER A 6 -2.06 6.67 -1.39
N ILE A 7 -2.05 5.39 -1.01
CA ILE A 7 -2.24 4.26 -1.93
C ILE A 7 -3.55 3.55 -1.59
N CYS A 8 -4.36 3.28 -2.61
CA CYS A 8 -5.54 2.43 -2.50
C CYS A 8 -5.30 1.12 -3.25
N MET A 9 -5.44 0.00 -2.56
CA MET A 9 -5.26 -1.34 -3.11
C MET A 9 -6.59 -2.10 -3.06
N ILE A 10 -7.06 -2.60 -4.20
CA ILE A 10 -8.21 -3.51 -4.26
C ILE A 10 -7.66 -4.94 -4.34
N VAL A 11 -7.99 -5.78 -3.36
CA VAL A 11 -7.29 -7.05 -3.14
C VAL A 11 -8.29 -8.18 -2.97
N LYS A 12 -8.06 -9.32 -3.62
CA LYS A 12 -8.90 -10.52 -3.49
C LYS A 12 -8.03 -11.77 -3.45
N ASN A 13 -8.04 -12.48 -2.32
CA ASN A 13 -7.29 -13.74 -2.12
C ASN A 13 -5.76 -13.65 -2.29
N GLU A 14 -5.15 -12.47 -2.17
CA GLU A 14 -3.70 -12.25 -2.40
C GLU A 14 -2.86 -12.28 -1.11
N ALA A 15 -3.24 -13.06 -0.10
CA ALA A 15 -2.56 -13.05 1.22
C ALA A 15 -1.04 -13.30 1.12
N HIS A 16 -0.61 -14.09 0.14
CA HIS A 16 0.79 -14.45 -0.09
C HIS A 16 1.63 -13.30 -0.65
N ILE A 17 1.04 -12.40 -1.44
CA ILE A 17 1.75 -11.32 -2.12
C ILE A 17 1.53 -9.98 -1.40
N LEU A 18 0.36 -9.80 -0.77
CA LEU A 18 -0.04 -8.55 -0.12
C LEU A 18 1.02 -8.05 0.87
N ARG A 19 1.56 -8.95 1.71
CA ARG A 19 2.59 -8.57 2.69
C ARG A 19 3.84 -7.99 2.04
N GLN A 20 4.28 -8.56 0.92
CA GLN A 20 5.44 -8.08 0.18
C GLN A 20 5.14 -6.74 -0.49
N SER A 21 3.95 -6.60 -1.11
CA SER A 21 3.52 -5.34 -1.72
C SER A 21 3.48 -4.20 -0.69
N LEU A 22 2.88 -4.42 0.48
CA LEU A 22 2.83 -3.42 1.56
C LEU A 22 4.22 -2.99 2.03
N ALA A 23 5.16 -3.94 2.14
CA ALA A 23 6.53 -3.65 2.55
C ALA A 23 7.27 -2.75 1.52
N SER A 24 7.01 -2.93 0.23
CA SER A 24 7.61 -2.13 -0.85
C SER A 24 7.15 -0.68 -0.84
N PHE A 25 5.87 -0.43 -0.56
CA PHE A 25 5.31 0.92 -0.62
C PHE A 25 5.52 1.76 0.64
N ARG A 26 5.73 1.11 1.79
CA ARG A 26 5.81 1.76 3.11
C ARG A 26 6.80 2.94 3.20
N LYS A 27 7.84 2.99 2.35
CA LYS A 27 8.83 4.09 2.35
C LYS A 27 8.40 5.32 1.55
N PHE A 28 7.32 5.23 0.78
CA PHE A 28 6.94 6.23 -0.23
C PHE A 28 5.52 6.78 -0.04
N THR A 29 4.79 6.31 0.97
CA THR A 29 3.39 6.65 1.19
C THR A 29 3.14 6.83 2.67
N GLU A 30 2.27 7.77 3.01
CA GLU A 30 1.87 8.05 4.38
C GLU A 30 0.64 7.24 4.80
N GLU A 31 -0.13 6.73 3.84
CA GLU A 31 -1.37 5.99 4.07
C GLU A 31 -1.59 4.89 3.03
N ILE A 32 -2.02 3.71 3.49
CA ILE A 32 -2.43 2.61 2.62
C ILE A 32 -3.85 2.18 3.02
N ILE A 33 -4.75 2.19 2.05
CA ILE A 33 -6.13 1.71 2.16
C ILE A 33 -6.24 0.40 1.37
N ILE A 34 -6.85 -0.62 1.98
CA ILE A 34 -7.05 -1.94 1.36
C ILE A 34 -8.55 -2.21 1.31
N LEU A 35 -9.06 -2.49 0.11
CA LEU A 35 -10.45 -2.82 -0.22
C LEU A 35 -10.59 -4.28 -0.63
#